data_AF-A0A2C9US12-F1
#
_entry.id   AF-A0A2C9US12-F1
#
_cell.length_a   1.000
_cell.length_b   1.000
_cell.length_c   1.000
_cell.angle_alpha   90.00
_cell.angle_beta   90.00
_cell.angle_gamma   90.00
#
_symmetry.space_group_name_H-M   'P 1'
#
loop_
_entity.id
_entity.type
_entity.pdbx_description
1 polymer ?
#
loop_
_entity_poly.entity_id
_entity_poly.type
_entity_poly.pdbx_seq_one_letter_code
_entity_poly.pdbx_strand_id
1 'polypeptide(L)'
;MLHNSYMEIEKKATSDGGYIYLPKKPFKRYWNVDLWRELFSQLLNNSPHNDKLLQNLRERFQDYLCSNRQMLKKLKDLLAKQRLSMCSS
;
A
#
# COMPACT_ATOMS: atom_id res chain seq x y z
N MET A 1 2.26 9.79 2.50
CA MET A 1 2.70 8.50 1.89
C MET A 1 3.52 7.71 2.91
N LEU A 2 3.67 6.38 2.77
CA LEU A 2 4.12 5.43 3.83
C LEU A 2 5.28 5.85 4.74
N HIS A 3 6.22 6.67 4.25
CA HIS A 3 7.41 7.13 4.99
C HIS A 3 7.32 8.57 5.50
N ASN A 4 6.13 9.18 5.45
CA ASN A 4 5.91 10.61 5.71
C ASN A 4 6.81 11.54 4.86
N SER A 5 7.22 11.06 3.70
CA SER A 5 7.99 11.77 2.69
C SER A 5 7.46 11.41 1.31
N TYR A 6 7.88 12.15 0.29
CA TYR A 6 7.68 11.74 -1.10
C TYR A 6 8.30 10.35 -1.33
N MET A 7 7.68 9.54 -2.18
CA MET A 7 8.13 8.20 -2.51
C MET A 7 9.14 8.26 -3.66
N GLU A 8 10.39 7.93 -3.37
CA GLU A 8 11.40 7.72 -4.42
C GLU A 8 11.21 6.34 -5.08
N ILE A 9 11.33 6.32 -6.40
CA ILE A 9 11.21 5.12 -7.22
C ILE A 9 12.59 4.74 -7.75
N GLU A 10 12.92 3.44 -7.72
CA GLU A 10 14.10 2.87 -8.34
C GLU A 10 13.72 1.98 -9.53
N LYS A 11 14.53 2.04 -10.59
CA LYS A 11 14.43 1.14 -11.76
C LYS A 11 15.39 -0.03 -11.54
N LYS A 12 14.87 -1.25 -11.45
CA LYS A 12 15.65 -2.48 -11.26
C LYS A 12 15.60 -3.34 -12.51
N ALA A 13 16.75 -3.85 -12.94
CA ALA A 13 16.82 -4.82 -14.01
C ALA A 13 16.22 -6.16 -13.55
N THR A 14 15.47 -6.80 -14.43
CA THR A 14 14.94 -8.15 -14.22
C THR A 14 15.74 -9.17 -15.01
N SER A 15 15.69 -10.43 -14.59
CA SER A 15 16.51 -11.52 -15.16
C SER A 15 16.20 -11.82 -16.63
N ASP A 16 15.02 -11.43 -17.10
CA ASP A 16 14.54 -11.50 -18.48
C ASP A 16 15.01 -10.33 -19.36
N GLY A 17 15.88 -9.46 -18.86
CA GLY A 17 16.41 -8.30 -19.59
C GLY A 17 15.47 -7.08 -19.59
N GLY A 18 14.34 -7.17 -18.90
CA GLY A 18 13.42 -6.08 -18.67
C GLY A 18 13.82 -5.18 -17.49
N TYR A 19 12.89 -4.31 -17.11
CA TYR A 19 13.02 -3.49 -15.91
C TYR A 19 11.70 -3.39 -15.17
N ILE A 20 11.80 -3.29 -13.85
CA ILE A 20 10.67 -2.99 -12.97
C ILE A 20 10.95 -1.76 -12.12
N TYR A 21 9.92 -0.98 -11.86
CA TYR A 21 9.92 0.16 -10.97
C TYR A 21 9.41 -0.26 -9.59
N LEU A 22 10.17 0.06 -8.55
CA LEU A 22 9.84 -0.26 -7.16
C LEU A 22 10.11 0.94 -6.24
N PRO A 23 9.50 1.00 -5.05
CA PRO A 23 9.89 1.97 -4.04
C PRO A 23 11.34 1.73 -3.60
N LYS A 24 12.15 2.80 -3.58
CA LYS A 24 13.56 2.74 -3.18
C LYS A 24 13.74 2.48 -1.69
N LYS A 25 12.82 3.00 -0.86
CA LYS A 25 12.86 2.80 0.59
C LYS A 25 12.35 1.40 0.94
N PRO A 26 13.03 0.68 1.86
CA PRO A 26 12.57 -0.63 2.29
C PRO A 26 11.28 -0.52 3.11
N PHE A 27 10.42 -1.53 3.00
CA PHE A 27 9.24 -1.66 3.85
C PHE A 27 9.64 -1.98 5.28
N LYS A 28 8.86 -1.47 6.24
CA LYS A 28 9.10 -1.76 7.66
C LYS A 28 8.71 -3.21 7.97
N ARG A 29 9.50 -3.89 8.82
CA ARG A 29 9.32 -5.31 9.18
C ARG A 29 7.92 -5.64 9.71
N TYR A 30 7.28 -4.71 10.41
CA TYR A 30 5.96 -4.90 11.01
C TYR A 30 4.79 -4.64 10.04
N TRP A 31 5.08 -4.34 8.77
CA TRP A 31 4.06 -4.24 7.74
C TRP A 31 3.84 -5.58 7.05
N ASN A 32 2.67 -5.74 6.42
CA ASN A 32 2.45 -6.81 5.46
C ASN A 32 3.24 -6.50 4.18
N VAL A 33 4.52 -6.86 4.18
CA VAL A 33 5.49 -6.51 3.12
C VAL A 33 5.03 -7.01 1.76
N ASP A 34 4.44 -8.21 1.69
CA ASP A 34 4.00 -8.80 0.44
C ASP A 34 2.81 -8.02 -0.16
N LEU A 35 1.85 -7.62 0.68
CA LEU A 35 0.71 -6.80 0.25
C LEU A 35 1.17 -5.45 -0.31
N TRP A 36 2.11 -4.78 0.36
CA TRP A 36 2.65 -3.50 -0.11
C TRP A 36 3.51 -3.66 -1.36
N ARG A 37 4.36 -4.69 -1.41
CA ARG A 37 5.19 -5.00 -2.58
C ARG A 37 4.31 -5.16 -3.81
N GLU A 38 3.24 -5.93 -3.70
CA GLU A 38 2.32 -6.13 -4.82
C GLU A 38 1.63 -4.85 -5.25
N LEU A 39 1.12 -4.05 -4.31
CA LEU A 39 0.48 -2.76 -4.63
C LEU A 39 1.40 -1.90 -5.50
N PHE A 40 2.65 -1.71 -5.07
CA PHE A 40 3.57 -0.85 -5.79
C PHE A 40 4.05 -1.47 -7.11
N SER A 41 4.34 -2.78 -7.13
CA SER A 41 4.69 -3.47 -8.37
C SER A 41 3.58 -3.34 -9.41
N GLN A 42 2.32 -3.50 -9.02
CA GLN A 42 1.19 -3.38 -9.95
C GLN A 42 0.98 -1.94 -10.40
N LEU A 43 0.96 -0.96 -9.49
CA LEU A 43 0.67 0.43 -9.85
C LEU A 43 1.80 1.13 -10.62
N LEU A 44 3.07 0.79 -10.36
CA LEU A 44 4.22 1.44 -11.00
C LEU A 44 4.57 0.86 -12.38
N ASN A 45 4.09 -0.35 -12.68
CA ASN A 45 4.51 -1.10 -13.87
C ASN A 45 3.37 -1.44 -14.84
N ASN A 46 2.13 -1.00 -14.57
CA ASN A 46 0.98 -1.23 -15.45
C ASN A 46 0.41 0.08 -16.01
N SER A 47 -0.33 -0.04 -17.11
CA SER A 47 -1.06 1.08 -17.71
C SER A 47 -2.19 1.58 -16.79
N PRO A 48 -2.44 2.90 -16.74
CA PRO A 48 -3.42 3.52 -15.84
C PRO A 48 -4.89 3.18 -16.15
N HIS A 49 -5.18 2.49 -17.25
CA HIS A 49 -6.56 2.19 -17.69
C HIS A 49 -7.01 0.75 -17.32
N ASN A 50 -6.49 0.20 -16.23
CA ASN A 50 -6.82 -1.14 -15.78
C ASN A 50 -7.67 -1.11 -14.50
N ASP A 51 -8.96 -0.81 -14.65
CA ASP A 51 -9.91 -0.74 -13.53
C ASP A 51 -10.00 -2.07 -12.76
N LYS A 52 -9.88 -3.19 -13.47
CA LYS A 52 -9.88 -4.53 -12.86
C LYS A 52 -8.69 -4.73 -11.93
N LEU A 53 -7.52 -4.22 -12.30
CA LEU A 53 -6.33 -4.25 -11.43
C LEU A 53 -6.56 -3.44 -10.15
N LEU A 54 -7.17 -2.25 -10.26
CA LEU A 54 -7.50 -1.43 -9.08
C LEU A 54 -8.54 -2.11 -8.18
N GLN A 55 -9.55 -2.75 -8.76
CA GLN A 55 -10.54 -3.52 -8.02
C GLN A 55 -9.88 -4.68 -7.26
N ASN A 56 -9.05 -5.48 -7.94
CA ASN A 56 -8.33 -6.61 -7.31
C ASN A 56 -7.43 -6.14 -6.16
N LEU A 57 -6.67 -5.05 -6.37
CA LEU A 57 -5.84 -4.46 -5.33
C LEU A 57 -6.68 -4.03 -4.12
N ARG A 58 -7.84 -3.40 -4.35
CA ARG A 58 -8.75 -3.00 -3.29
C ARG A 58 -9.28 -4.20 -2.50
N GLU A 59 -9.74 -5.24 -3.18
CA GLU A 59 -10.26 -6.46 -2.55
C GLU A 59 -9.19 -7.12 -1.66
N ARG A 60 -7.94 -7.23 -2.13
CA ARG A 60 -6.84 -7.78 -1.33
C ARG A 60 -6.56 -6.99 -0.04
N PHE A 61 -6.62 -5.66 -0.10
CA PHE A 61 -6.46 -4.84 1.10
C PHE A 61 -7.66 -5.00 2.04
N GLN A 62 -8.88 -5.10 1.49
CA GLN A 62 -10.08 -5.34 2.27
C GLN A 62 -10.00 -6.69 2.99
N ASP A 63 -9.59 -7.75 2.30
CA ASP A 63 -9.43 -9.08 2.88
C ASP A 63 -8.39 -9.09 4.00
N TYR A 64 -7.25 -8.43 3.78
CA TYR A 64 -6.24 -8.25 4.84
C TYR A 64 -6.81 -7.53 6.07
N LEU A 65 -7.56 -6.44 5.87
CA LEU A 65 -8.18 -5.70 6.97
C LEU A 65 -9.24 -6.54 7.72
N CYS A 66 -10.05 -7.30 6.98
CA CYS A 66 -11.12 -8.12 7.53
C CYS A 66 -10.64 -9.44 8.15
N SER A 67 -9.44 -9.91 7.78
CA SER A 67 -8.84 -11.15 8.30
C SER A 67 -8.62 -11.12 9.82
N ASN A 68 -8.46 -9.93 10.40
CA ASN A 68 -8.25 -9.74 11.83
C ASN A 68 -9.24 -8.71 12.41
N ARG A 69 -10.29 -9.21 13.07
CA ARG A 69 -11.32 -8.36 13.70
C ARG A 69 -10.74 -7.39 14.75
N GLN A 70 -9.70 -7.78 15.47
CA GLN A 70 -9.07 -6.90 16.47
C GLN A 70 -8.33 -5.75 15.79
N MET A 71 -7.63 -6.03 14.69
CA MET A 71 -6.98 -5.01 13.88
C MET A 71 -7.99 -4.04 13.28
N LEU A 72 -9.12 -4.54 12.77
CA LEU A 72 -10.19 -3.71 12.23
C LEU A 72 -10.80 -2.80 13.31
N LYS A 73 -11.06 -3.33 14.51
CA LYS A 73 -11.54 -2.53 15.64
C LYS A 73 -10.55 -1.42 16.00
N LYS A 74 -9.27 -1.77 16.16
CA LYS A 74 -8.19 -0.80 16.44
C LYS A 74 -8.09 0.28 15.36
N LEU A 75 -8.22 -0.09 14.09
CA LEU A 75 -8.20 0.87 12.98
C LEU A 75 -9.36 1.85 13.07
N LYS A 76 -10.59 1.38 13.34
CA LYS A 76 -11.76 2.25 13.54
C LYS A 76 -11.54 3.22 14.70
N ASP A 77 -10.99 2.75 15.82
CA ASP A 77 -10.70 3.59 16.98
C ASP A 77 -9.64 4.67 16.65
N LEU A 78 -8.59 4.31 15.91
CA LEU A 78 -7.57 5.26 15.46
C LEU A 78 -8.15 6.32 14.50
N LEU A 79 -9.02 5.93 13.57
CA LEU A 79 -9.70 6.84 12.66
C LEU A 79 -10.63 7.81 13.40
N ALA A 80 -11.35 7.32 14.41
CA ALA A 80 -12.20 8.18 15.26
C ALA A 80 -11.36 9.22 16.02
N LYS A 81 -10.23 8.81 16.61
CA LYS A 81 -9.29 9.73 17.28
C LYS A 81 -8.70 10.77 16.31
N GLN A 82 -8.32 10.34 15.11
CA GLN A 82 -7.80 11.24 14.07
C GLN A 82 -8.85 12.29 13.68
N ARG A 83 -10.11 11.89 13.49
CA ARG A 83 -11.21 12.81 13.19
C ARG A 83 -11.40 13.87 14.29
N LEU A 84 -11.43 13.44 15.56
CA LEU A 84 -11.55 14.37 16.68
C LEU A 84 -10.38 15.36 16.71
N SER A 85 -9.14 14.88 16.54
CA SER A 85 -7.95 15.74 16.52
C SER A 85 -7.96 16.77 15.39
N MET A 86 -8.53 16.44 14.22
CA MET A 86 -8.60 17.36 13.08
C MET A 86 -9.76 18.36 13.17
N CYS A 87 -10.83 18.01 13.88
CA CYS A 87 -12.00 18.87 14.09
C CYS A 87 -11.90 19.74 15.36
N SER A 88 -10.77 19.71 16.07
CA SER A 88 -10.52 20.52 17.28
C SER A 88 -9.85 21.87 16.97
N SER A 89 -10.03 22.39 15.74
CA SER A 89 -9.54 23.71 15.30
C SER A 89 -10.67 24.71 15.22
#